data_AF-A0A8H4ZJD6-F1
#
_entry.id   AF-A0A8H4ZJD6-F1
#
_cell.length_a   1.000
_cell.length_b   1.000
_cell.length_c   1.000
_cell.angle_alpha   90.00
_cell.angle_beta   90.00
_cell.angle_gamma   90.00
#
_symmetry.space_group_name_H-M   'P 1'
#
loop_
_entity.id
_entity.type
_entity.pdbx_description
1 polymer ?
#
loop_
_entity_poly.entity_id
_entity_poly.type
_entity_poly.pdbx_seq_one_letter_code
_entity_poly.pdbx_strand_id
1 'polypeptide(L)'
;MDSEGEANTAPSTEERRNVQVDNAIRAIQEKKPVPEIDFTIHTMEDNTQVSTLERVCKDVQAPAMYKPTDEQFFDDDTHSKPNLQFLKQHFYREGRLTEEQALWIIRKGTELLRAEPNLLEMDAPITVCGDVHGQYYDLMKLFEVGGDPAETRYLFLGDYVDRGYFSIECVLYLWCLKIHYPKTLWLLRGNHECRHLTDYFTFKLECKHKYSETIYEACMESFCALPLAAVMNKQFLCIHGGLSPELHTLDDLKSIDRFREPPTQGLMCDILWADPLEDFGQEKTSDYFLHNHVRGCSYFFSYPAACAFLEKNNLLSIIRAHEAQDAGYRMYRKTRTTGFPSVMTIFSAPNYLDVYNNKAAVLKYENNVMNIRQFNCTPHPYWLPNFMDVFTWSLPFVGEKITDMLIAILSTCSEEELKEETPSSTSPGPASPALSNDPESIEVRRRAIKNKILAIGRLSRVFQVLREESEKVTELKTVSGGRLPAGTLMLGAEGLKNAINGFEDARKVDLQNERLPPTHEEVVKHQEEERNTALQKAAEDANNDKKLQQLSRRLSTDRKNRAPTS
;
A
#
# COMPACT_ATOMS: atom_id res chain seq x y z
N MET A 1 -65.16 -12.56 55.74
CA MET A 1 -64.99 -13.37 54.53
C MET A 1 -63.94 -12.69 53.69
N ASP A 2 -62.71 -13.03 54.04
CA ASP A 2 -61.50 -13.24 53.24
C ASP A 2 -61.44 -12.68 51.81
N SER A 3 -60.42 -11.87 51.59
CA SER A 3 -59.65 -11.89 50.33
C SER A 3 -58.19 -11.55 50.68
N GLU A 4 -57.39 -12.60 50.86
CA GLU A 4 -55.93 -12.52 50.98
C GLU A 4 -55.31 -12.04 49.66
N GLY A 5 -54.35 -11.11 49.75
CA GLY A 5 -53.48 -10.74 48.64
C GLY A 5 -52.18 -11.54 48.72
N GLU A 6 -51.88 -12.31 47.68
CA GLU A 6 -50.60 -13.00 47.51
C GLU A 6 -49.48 -11.98 47.23
N ALA A 7 -48.57 -11.83 48.18
CA ALA A 7 -47.30 -11.15 48.00
C ALA A 7 -46.28 -12.14 47.40
N ASN A 8 -45.80 -11.83 46.20
CA ASN A 8 -44.81 -12.62 45.47
C ASN A 8 -43.41 -12.45 46.12
N THR A 9 -43.02 -13.39 46.98
CA THR A 9 -41.71 -13.40 47.66
C THR A 9 -40.61 -13.90 46.73
N ALA A 10 -39.54 -13.11 46.57
CA ALA A 10 -38.33 -13.52 45.85
C ALA A 10 -37.68 -14.78 46.51
N PRO A 11 -37.15 -15.72 45.72
CA PRO A 11 -36.66 -16.99 46.23
C PRO A 11 -35.46 -16.79 47.16
N SER A 12 -35.42 -17.60 48.23
CA SER A 12 -34.38 -17.58 49.25
C SER A 12 -33.01 -17.94 48.67
N THR A 13 -31.94 -17.49 49.32
CA THR A 13 -30.54 -17.76 48.93
C THR A 13 -30.23 -19.26 48.84
N GLU A 14 -30.96 -20.08 49.59
CA GLU A 14 -30.83 -21.53 49.67
C GLU A 14 -31.53 -22.25 48.50
N GLU A 15 -32.69 -21.77 48.06
CA GLU A 15 -33.37 -22.26 46.84
C GLU A 15 -32.55 -21.97 45.57
N ARG A 16 -31.91 -20.80 45.49
CA ARG A 16 -31.00 -20.49 44.37
C ARG A 16 -29.78 -21.42 44.32
N ARG A 17 -29.27 -21.81 45.50
CA ARG A 17 -28.13 -22.72 45.63
C ARG A 17 -28.50 -24.15 45.20
N ASN A 18 -29.68 -24.63 45.57
CA ASN A 18 -30.17 -25.94 45.15
C ASN A 18 -30.40 -26.03 43.64
N VAL A 19 -30.93 -24.98 43.00
CA VAL A 19 -31.09 -24.94 41.53
C VAL A 19 -29.74 -24.91 40.80
N GLN A 20 -28.73 -24.24 41.36
CA GLN A 20 -27.37 -24.25 40.79
C GLN A 20 -26.70 -25.63 40.91
N VAL A 21 -26.84 -26.27 42.07
CA VAL A 21 -26.31 -27.62 42.32
C VAL A 21 -26.99 -28.64 41.40
N ASP A 22 -28.30 -28.58 41.24
CA ASP A 22 -29.03 -29.47 40.32
C ASP A 22 -28.66 -29.23 38.85
N ASN A 23 -28.46 -27.98 38.44
CA ASN A 23 -27.97 -27.67 37.10
C ASN A 23 -26.54 -28.16 36.87
N ALA A 24 -25.66 -28.07 37.87
CA ALA A 24 -24.30 -28.59 37.82
C ALA A 24 -24.29 -30.13 37.76
N ILE A 25 -25.12 -30.79 38.56
CA ILE A 25 -25.29 -32.25 38.52
C ILE A 25 -25.83 -32.70 37.15
N ARG A 26 -26.83 -31.99 36.60
CA ARG A 26 -27.35 -32.27 35.26
C ARG A 26 -26.28 -32.06 34.18
N ALA A 27 -25.45 -31.03 34.28
CA ALA A 27 -24.34 -30.79 33.35
C ALA A 27 -23.23 -31.86 33.43
N ILE A 28 -23.03 -32.45 34.61
CA ILE A 28 -22.08 -33.57 34.82
C ILE A 28 -22.65 -34.89 34.30
N GLN A 29 -23.95 -35.15 34.52
CA GLN A 29 -24.64 -36.37 34.08
C GLN A 29 -24.94 -36.38 32.57
N GLU A 30 -25.24 -35.21 31.98
CA GLU A 30 -25.51 -35.01 30.55
C GLU A 30 -24.29 -34.40 29.84
N LYS A 31 -23.07 -34.82 30.21
CA LYS A 31 -21.84 -34.31 29.58
C LYS A 31 -21.85 -34.72 28.11
N LYS A 32 -22.25 -33.79 27.23
CA LYS A 32 -22.21 -33.99 25.78
C LYS A 32 -20.80 -34.44 25.40
N PRO A 33 -20.65 -35.47 24.54
CA PRO A 33 -19.34 -35.89 24.08
C PRO A 33 -18.65 -34.68 23.45
N VAL A 34 -17.35 -34.52 23.72
CA VAL A 34 -16.54 -33.50 23.07
C VAL A 34 -16.66 -33.75 21.56
N PRO A 35 -17.02 -32.75 20.76
CA PRO A 35 -17.09 -32.93 19.31
C PRO A 35 -15.73 -33.40 18.81
N GLU A 36 -15.71 -34.50 18.07
CA GLU A 36 -14.51 -34.90 17.34
C GLU A 36 -14.39 -33.96 16.14
N ILE A 37 -13.49 -32.99 16.24
CA ILE A 37 -13.25 -32.00 15.20
C ILE A 37 -12.08 -32.50 14.34
N ASP A 38 -12.38 -32.78 13.08
CA ASP A 38 -11.34 -33.02 12.09
C ASP A 38 -10.76 -31.68 11.60
N PHE A 39 -9.61 -31.29 12.15
CA PHE A 39 -8.93 -30.04 11.77
C PHE A 39 -8.37 -30.06 10.34
N THR A 40 -8.38 -31.21 9.66
CA THR A 40 -7.99 -31.30 8.25
C THR A 40 -9.10 -30.83 7.30
N ILE A 41 -10.32 -30.64 7.80
CA ILE A 41 -11.49 -30.21 7.03
C ILE A 41 -12.07 -28.93 7.62
N HIS A 42 -12.22 -27.91 6.78
CA HIS A 42 -12.92 -26.68 7.13
C HIS A 42 -14.25 -26.61 6.36
N THR A 43 -15.33 -26.30 7.08
CA THR A 43 -16.65 -26.06 6.46
C THR A 43 -16.83 -24.56 6.26
N MET A 44 -16.96 -24.14 5.00
CA MET A 44 -17.17 -22.76 4.58
C MET A 44 -18.60 -22.28 4.90
N GLU A 45 -18.85 -20.97 4.77
CA GLU A 45 -20.16 -20.34 5.03
C GLU A 45 -21.28 -20.87 4.12
N ASP A 46 -20.95 -21.33 2.91
CA ASP A 46 -21.87 -21.97 1.97
C ASP A 46 -22.11 -23.47 2.25
N ASN A 47 -21.59 -23.98 3.37
CA ASN A 47 -21.56 -25.38 3.79
C ASN A 47 -20.70 -26.31 2.91
N THR A 48 -19.88 -25.78 2.01
CA THR A 48 -18.88 -26.60 1.31
C THR A 48 -17.73 -26.96 2.23
N GLN A 49 -17.13 -28.14 2.02
CA GLN A 49 -15.99 -28.61 2.80
C GLN A 49 -14.71 -28.54 1.98
N VAL A 50 -13.66 -27.99 2.59
CA VAL A 50 -12.34 -27.86 1.97
C VAL A 50 -11.27 -28.46 2.87
N SER A 51 -10.23 -29.01 2.25
CA SER A 51 -9.04 -29.46 2.98
C SER A 51 -8.23 -28.27 3.45
N THR A 52 -7.81 -28.27 4.71
CA THR A 52 -6.89 -27.26 5.27
C THR A 52 -5.42 -27.53 4.91
N LEU A 53 -5.13 -28.69 4.33
CA LEU A 53 -3.78 -29.10 3.90
C LEU A 53 -3.51 -28.82 2.42
N GLU A 54 -4.56 -28.63 1.62
CA GLU A 54 -4.47 -28.34 0.20
C GLU A 54 -4.79 -26.89 -0.12
N ARG A 55 -4.36 -26.45 -1.31
CA ARG A 55 -4.74 -25.16 -1.85
C ARG A 55 -6.25 -25.15 -2.15
N VAL A 56 -6.97 -24.28 -1.44
CA VAL A 56 -8.43 -24.13 -1.56
C VAL A 56 -8.83 -23.52 -2.91
N CYS A 57 -8.29 -22.36 -3.26
CA CYS A 57 -8.63 -21.66 -4.50
C CYS A 57 -7.81 -22.19 -5.68
N LYS A 58 -8.21 -23.34 -6.24
CA LYS A 58 -7.48 -24.02 -7.32
C LYS A 58 -7.48 -23.25 -8.65
N ASP A 59 -8.51 -22.47 -8.93
CA ASP A 59 -8.67 -21.71 -10.19
C ASP A 59 -7.80 -20.44 -10.26
N VAL A 60 -7.33 -19.93 -9.13
CA VAL A 60 -6.40 -18.80 -9.10
C VAL A 60 -5.04 -19.30 -9.60
N GLN A 61 -4.44 -18.70 -10.62
CA GLN A 61 -3.14 -19.12 -11.09
C GLN A 61 -2.06 -18.91 -10.01
N ALA A 62 -1.15 -19.87 -9.84
CA ALA A 62 -0.01 -19.71 -8.92
C ALA A 62 1.11 -18.89 -9.58
N PRO A 63 1.90 -18.13 -8.80
CA PRO A 63 3.08 -17.43 -9.29
C PRO A 63 4.10 -18.38 -9.94
N ALA A 64 4.96 -17.85 -10.80
CA ALA A 64 6.14 -18.56 -11.25
C ALA A 64 7.17 -18.66 -10.12
N MET A 65 7.21 -19.83 -9.46
CA MET A 65 8.01 -20.08 -8.25
C MET A 65 9.51 -20.30 -8.50
N TYR A 66 9.97 -20.26 -9.76
CA TYR A 66 11.37 -20.49 -10.13
C TYR A 66 12.01 -19.20 -10.67
N LYS A 67 13.33 -19.11 -10.52
CA LYS A 67 14.14 -18.08 -11.21
C LYS A 67 14.55 -18.61 -12.59
N PRO A 68 14.52 -17.80 -13.66
CA PRO A 68 14.88 -18.25 -15.00
C PRO A 68 16.33 -18.71 -15.10
N THR A 69 16.59 -19.72 -15.93
CA THR A 69 17.95 -20.03 -16.37
C THR A 69 18.44 -18.99 -17.39
N ASP A 70 19.73 -18.92 -17.64
CA ASP A 70 20.28 -18.01 -18.64
C ASP A 70 19.76 -18.31 -20.06
N GLU A 71 19.55 -19.58 -20.40
CA GLU A 71 18.92 -20.03 -21.66
C GLU A 71 17.48 -19.53 -21.81
N GLN A 72 16.75 -19.33 -20.71
CA GLN A 72 15.40 -18.75 -20.73
C GLN A 72 15.44 -17.22 -20.74
N PHE A 73 16.45 -16.65 -20.08
CA PHE A 73 16.60 -15.22 -19.87
C PHE A 73 17.12 -14.48 -21.11
N PHE A 74 18.11 -15.02 -21.80
CA PHE A 74 18.67 -14.45 -23.03
C PHE A 74 17.93 -14.95 -24.27
N ASP A 75 17.94 -14.13 -25.33
CA ASP A 75 17.29 -14.46 -26.62
C ASP A 75 18.11 -15.49 -27.42
N ASP A 76 19.44 -15.46 -27.25
CA ASP A 76 20.39 -16.37 -27.89
C ASP A 76 21.69 -16.52 -27.07
N ASP A 77 22.57 -17.43 -27.50
CA ASP A 77 23.86 -17.74 -26.86
C ASP A 77 24.85 -16.55 -26.85
N THR A 78 24.56 -15.45 -27.55
CA THR A 78 25.43 -14.25 -27.52
C THR A 78 25.29 -13.47 -26.22
N HIS A 79 24.22 -13.73 -25.46
CA HIS A 79 23.86 -13.03 -24.21
C HIS A 79 23.83 -11.50 -24.38
N SER A 80 23.52 -11.03 -25.60
CA SER A 80 23.51 -9.60 -25.92
C SER A 80 22.17 -8.95 -25.61
N LYS A 81 21.08 -9.72 -25.65
CA LYS A 81 19.71 -9.25 -25.48
C LYS A 81 18.87 -10.24 -24.65
N PRO A 82 17.95 -9.73 -23.81
CA PRO A 82 17.06 -10.58 -23.05
C PRO A 82 15.90 -11.11 -23.91
N ASN A 83 15.35 -12.29 -23.61
CA ASN A 83 14.17 -12.82 -24.27
C ASN A 83 12.89 -12.09 -23.82
N LEU A 84 12.40 -11.15 -24.64
CA LEU A 84 11.27 -10.29 -24.29
C LEU A 84 9.98 -11.09 -24.04
N GLN A 85 9.72 -12.11 -24.85
CA GLN A 85 8.49 -12.88 -24.76
C GLN A 85 8.45 -13.73 -23.48
N PHE A 86 9.58 -14.36 -23.15
CA PHE A 86 9.72 -15.09 -21.89
C PHE A 86 9.58 -14.15 -20.69
N LEU A 87 10.32 -13.03 -20.67
CA LEU A 87 10.29 -12.09 -19.55
C LEU A 87 8.91 -11.47 -19.33
N LYS A 88 8.20 -11.10 -20.41
CA LYS A 88 6.82 -10.62 -20.36
C LYS A 88 5.92 -11.60 -19.60
N GLN A 89 5.95 -12.87 -20.01
CA GLN A 89 5.12 -13.91 -19.40
C GLN A 89 5.56 -14.29 -17.99
N HIS A 90 6.87 -14.25 -17.72
CA HIS A 90 7.41 -14.54 -16.39
C HIS A 90 6.96 -13.47 -15.38
N PHE A 91 7.09 -12.19 -15.71
CA PHE A 91 6.61 -11.09 -14.87
C PHE A 91 5.08 -11.07 -14.74
N TYR A 92 4.34 -11.37 -15.82
CA TYR A 92 2.87 -11.48 -15.76
C TYR A 92 2.40 -12.58 -14.80
N ARG A 93 3.22 -13.60 -14.57
CA ARG A 93 3.00 -14.66 -13.59
C ARG A 93 3.68 -14.38 -12.24
N GLU A 94 3.98 -13.13 -11.93
CA GLU A 94 4.66 -12.70 -10.70
C GLU A 94 6.03 -13.38 -10.47
N GLY A 95 6.62 -13.89 -11.54
CA GLY A 95 7.92 -14.50 -11.55
C GLY A 95 9.02 -13.47 -11.34
N ARG A 96 10.05 -13.85 -10.59
CA ARG A 96 11.18 -12.98 -10.29
C ARG A 96 12.44 -13.46 -11.01
N LEU A 97 13.34 -12.55 -11.34
CA LEU A 97 14.66 -12.89 -11.92
C LEU A 97 15.69 -13.19 -10.84
N THR A 98 16.83 -13.76 -11.22
CA THR A 98 18.00 -13.71 -10.34
C THR A 98 18.44 -12.26 -10.15
N GLU A 99 19.15 -11.97 -9.07
CA GLU A 99 19.68 -10.63 -8.82
C GLU A 99 20.68 -10.21 -9.90
N GLU A 100 21.51 -11.15 -10.38
CA GLU A 100 22.47 -10.92 -11.46
C GLU A 100 21.78 -10.56 -12.78
N GLN A 101 20.70 -11.27 -13.14
CA GLN A 101 19.92 -10.98 -14.35
C GLN A 101 19.23 -9.61 -14.27
N ALA A 102 18.65 -9.26 -13.11
CA ALA A 102 18.05 -7.96 -12.89
C ALA A 102 19.09 -6.82 -12.95
N LEU A 103 20.25 -6.99 -12.29
CA LEU A 103 21.37 -6.05 -12.38
C LEU A 103 21.88 -5.90 -13.82
N TRP A 104 21.95 -6.99 -14.57
CA TRP A 104 22.38 -6.96 -15.97
C TRP A 104 21.45 -6.07 -16.81
N ILE A 105 20.12 -6.23 -16.68
CA ILE A 105 19.13 -5.40 -17.38
C ILE A 105 19.31 -3.93 -17.01
N ILE A 106 19.35 -3.64 -15.71
CA ILE A 106 19.41 -2.27 -15.22
C ILE A 106 20.69 -1.60 -15.73
N ARG A 107 21.86 -2.23 -15.55
CA ARG A 107 23.15 -1.69 -15.98
C ARG A 107 23.23 -1.50 -17.49
N LYS A 108 22.75 -2.46 -18.29
CA LYS A 108 22.73 -2.35 -19.76
C LYS A 108 21.80 -1.23 -20.23
N GLY A 109 20.63 -1.07 -19.61
CA GLY A 109 19.78 0.08 -19.87
C GLY A 109 20.42 1.40 -19.45
N THR A 110 21.08 1.46 -18.29
CA THR A 110 21.82 2.64 -17.82
C THR A 110 22.91 3.08 -18.81
N GLU A 111 23.67 2.13 -19.37
CA GLU A 111 24.69 2.42 -20.38
C GLU A 111 24.08 3.15 -21.59
N LEU A 112 22.92 2.68 -22.08
CA LEU A 112 22.21 3.30 -23.20
C LEU A 112 21.66 4.68 -22.84
N LEU A 113 20.96 4.80 -21.70
CA LEU A 113 20.37 6.05 -21.25
C LEU A 113 21.43 7.14 -20.97
N ARG A 114 22.59 6.74 -20.43
CA ARG A 114 23.71 7.65 -20.16
C ARG A 114 24.31 8.22 -21.44
N ALA A 115 24.28 7.47 -22.53
CA ALA A 115 24.77 7.94 -23.83
C ALA A 115 23.79 8.90 -24.53
N GLU A 116 22.53 8.97 -24.10
CA GLU A 116 21.53 9.88 -24.66
C GLU A 116 21.70 11.33 -24.15
N PRO A 117 21.33 12.35 -24.95
CA PRO A 117 21.34 13.74 -24.50
C PRO A 117 20.22 14.03 -23.50
N ASN A 118 20.29 15.17 -22.81
CA ASN A 118 19.21 15.63 -21.92
C ASN A 118 17.89 15.86 -22.68
N LEU A 119 18.01 16.47 -23.87
CA LEU A 119 16.92 16.78 -24.78
C LEU A 119 17.00 15.82 -25.97
N LEU A 120 16.14 14.82 -25.97
CA LEU A 120 16.02 13.89 -27.09
C LEU A 120 15.41 14.60 -28.31
N GLU A 121 15.71 14.11 -29.50
CA GLU A 121 15.06 14.54 -30.74
C GLU A 121 14.60 13.30 -31.50
N MET A 122 13.32 13.23 -31.83
CA MET A 122 12.76 12.10 -32.59
C MET A 122 11.63 12.50 -33.51
N ASP A 123 11.52 11.81 -34.65
CA ASP A 123 10.46 12.00 -35.63
C ASP A 123 9.21 11.16 -35.35
N ALA A 124 8.09 11.58 -35.93
CA ALA A 124 6.86 10.80 -36.07
C ALA A 124 7.02 9.66 -37.12
N PRO A 125 6.18 8.62 -37.13
CA PRO A 125 5.07 8.35 -36.20
C PRO A 125 5.57 7.94 -34.82
N ILE A 126 4.80 8.20 -33.76
CA ILE A 126 5.17 7.86 -32.39
C ILE A 126 3.96 7.73 -31.47
N THR A 127 4.05 6.82 -30.50
CA THR A 127 3.11 6.69 -29.38
C THR A 127 3.73 7.32 -28.13
N VAL A 128 3.09 8.36 -27.58
CA VAL A 128 3.50 9.05 -26.35
C VAL A 128 2.65 8.56 -25.18
N CYS A 129 3.30 8.21 -24.08
CA CYS A 129 2.70 7.61 -22.89
C CYS A 129 3.04 8.46 -21.66
N GLY A 130 2.07 8.66 -20.77
CA GLY A 130 2.26 9.34 -19.49
C GLY A 130 2.65 8.35 -18.39
N ASP A 131 2.24 8.69 -17.16
CA ASP A 131 2.57 7.97 -15.93
C ASP A 131 2.09 6.51 -15.99
N VAL A 132 2.88 5.60 -15.41
CA VAL A 132 2.62 4.15 -15.33
C VAL A 132 2.43 3.68 -13.89
N HIS A 133 3.19 4.24 -12.93
CA HIS A 133 3.07 4.00 -11.49
C HIS A 133 2.98 2.52 -11.09
N GLY A 134 3.90 1.70 -11.60
CA GLY A 134 3.99 0.29 -11.24
C GLY A 134 2.76 -0.56 -11.58
N GLN A 135 1.89 -0.10 -12.49
CA GLN A 135 0.74 -0.86 -12.99
C GLN A 135 1.15 -1.77 -14.17
N TYR A 136 1.96 -2.80 -13.90
CA TYR A 136 2.55 -3.67 -14.93
C TYR A 136 1.50 -4.34 -15.85
N TYR A 137 0.37 -4.74 -15.30
CA TYR A 137 -0.71 -5.39 -16.06
C TYR A 137 -1.37 -4.42 -17.04
N ASP A 138 -1.53 -3.16 -16.64
CA ASP A 138 -2.01 -2.10 -17.51
C ASP A 138 -0.96 -1.66 -18.53
N LEU A 139 0.33 -1.73 -18.18
CA LEU A 139 1.42 -1.54 -19.15
C LEU A 139 1.35 -2.59 -20.28
N MET A 140 0.94 -3.82 -19.99
CA MET A 140 0.71 -4.82 -21.06
C MET A 140 -0.44 -4.42 -21.97
N LYS A 141 -1.52 -3.87 -21.40
CA LYS A 141 -2.65 -3.32 -22.16
C LYS A 141 -2.25 -2.09 -22.98
N LEU A 142 -1.38 -1.24 -22.44
CA LEU A 142 -0.82 -0.07 -23.10
C LEU A 142 -0.11 -0.47 -24.41
N PHE A 143 0.71 -1.53 -24.40
CA PHE A 143 1.36 -2.03 -25.61
C PHE A 143 0.36 -2.65 -26.60
N GLU A 144 -0.71 -3.31 -26.12
CA GLU A 144 -1.77 -3.83 -26.99
C GLU A 144 -2.50 -2.69 -27.74
N VAL A 145 -2.78 -1.56 -27.08
CA VAL A 145 -3.48 -0.42 -27.69
C VAL A 145 -2.56 0.53 -28.45
N GLY A 146 -1.31 0.67 -28.00
CA GLY A 146 -0.33 1.58 -28.56
C GLY A 146 0.35 1.01 -29.81
N GLY A 147 0.51 -0.31 -29.89
CA GLY A 147 1.21 -1.03 -30.97
C GLY A 147 2.42 -1.81 -30.46
N ASP A 148 2.82 -2.86 -31.19
CA ASP A 148 4.00 -3.64 -30.81
C ASP A 148 5.27 -2.76 -30.86
N PRO A 149 6.09 -2.67 -29.79
CA PRO A 149 7.36 -1.94 -29.80
C PRO A 149 8.35 -2.38 -30.89
N ALA A 150 8.22 -3.59 -31.42
CA ALA A 150 9.01 -4.06 -32.56
C ALA A 150 8.78 -3.22 -33.84
N GLU A 151 7.58 -2.66 -33.99
CA GLU A 151 7.14 -1.94 -35.20
C GLU A 151 6.71 -0.49 -34.89
N THR A 152 6.61 -0.12 -33.60
CA THR A 152 6.06 1.14 -33.14
C THR A 152 7.08 1.93 -32.34
N ARG A 153 7.21 3.23 -32.64
CA ARG A 153 8.06 4.14 -31.86
C ARG A 153 7.34 4.59 -30.59
N TYR A 154 8.06 4.64 -29.47
CA TYR A 154 7.51 4.95 -28.15
C TYR A 154 8.29 6.04 -27.43
N LEU A 155 7.58 6.97 -26.81
CA LEU A 155 8.12 7.92 -25.84
C LEU A 155 7.31 7.83 -24.54
N PHE A 156 7.97 7.46 -23.44
CA PHE A 156 7.38 7.53 -22.10
C PHE A 156 7.84 8.79 -21.39
N LEU A 157 6.92 9.46 -20.69
CA LEU A 157 7.18 10.76 -20.07
C LEU A 157 7.69 10.68 -18.63
N GLY A 158 7.73 9.50 -18.00
CA GLY A 158 8.23 9.32 -16.64
C GLY A 158 7.25 8.55 -15.74
N ASP A 159 7.53 8.54 -14.44
CA ASP A 159 6.72 7.95 -13.38
C ASP A 159 6.37 6.48 -13.65
N TYR A 160 7.43 5.68 -13.76
CA TYR A 160 7.38 4.23 -13.92
C TYR A 160 7.07 3.50 -12.62
N VAL A 161 7.43 4.11 -11.49
CA VAL A 161 7.48 3.49 -10.17
C VAL A 161 6.55 4.17 -9.15
N ASP A 162 6.53 3.57 -7.96
CA ASP A 162 5.71 3.92 -6.80
C ASP A 162 4.21 3.76 -7.03
N ARG A 163 3.48 3.82 -5.91
CA ARG A 163 2.02 3.74 -5.83
C ARG A 163 1.48 2.33 -6.12
N GLY A 164 1.69 1.83 -7.34
CA GLY A 164 1.44 0.43 -7.69
C GLY A 164 2.52 -0.51 -7.16
N TYR A 165 2.18 -1.80 -7.08
CA TYR A 165 3.02 -2.85 -6.49
C TYR A 165 3.81 -3.69 -7.48
N PHE A 166 3.86 -3.29 -8.74
CA PHE A 166 4.63 -3.96 -9.79
C PHE A 166 5.61 -2.99 -10.49
N SER A 167 6.20 -2.08 -9.70
CA SER A 167 7.14 -1.07 -10.19
C SER A 167 8.41 -1.69 -10.73
N ILE A 168 8.97 -2.71 -10.05
CA ILE A 168 10.22 -3.33 -10.50
C ILE A 168 10.02 -4.12 -11.79
N GLU A 169 8.85 -4.73 -11.99
CA GLU A 169 8.49 -5.39 -13.24
C GLU A 169 8.35 -4.38 -14.38
N CYS A 170 7.76 -3.20 -14.12
CA CYS A 170 7.70 -2.10 -15.10
C CYS A 170 9.11 -1.63 -15.50
N VAL A 171 9.98 -1.36 -14.54
CA VAL A 171 11.37 -0.95 -14.78
C VAL A 171 12.12 -2.02 -15.57
N LEU A 172 12.14 -3.27 -15.09
CA LEU A 172 12.87 -4.34 -15.77
C LEU A 172 12.38 -4.55 -17.20
N TYR A 173 11.06 -4.53 -17.43
CA TYR A 173 10.51 -4.75 -18.76
C TYR A 173 10.76 -3.57 -19.71
N LEU A 174 10.55 -2.33 -19.26
CA LEU A 174 10.86 -1.14 -20.07
C LEU A 174 12.35 -1.03 -20.39
N TRP A 175 13.24 -1.42 -19.48
CA TRP A 175 14.68 -1.46 -19.72
C TRP A 175 15.05 -2.58 -20.71
N CYS A 176 14.42 -3.75 -20.64
CA CYS A 176 14.58 -4.78 -21.66
C CYS A 176 14.16 -4.27 -23.05
N LEU A 177 13.03 -3.56 -23.14
CA LEU A 177 12.60 -2.93 -24.38
C LEU A 177 13.57 -1.85 -24.84
N LYS A 178 14.14 -1.04 -23.94
CA LYS A 178 15.18 -0.06 -24.27
C LYS A 178 16.44 -0.70 -24.85
N ILE A 179 16.85 -1.86 -24.32
CA ILE A 179 17.98 -2.65 -24.83
C ILE A 179 17.70 -3.18 -26.25
N HIS A 180 16.47 -3.65 -26.51
CA HIS A 180 16.08 -4.14 -27.83
C HIS A 180 15.90 -3.03 -28.86
N TYR A 181 15.32 -1.91 -28.44
CA TYR A 181 14.81 -0.84 -29.30
C TYR A 181 15.42 0.53 -28.96
N PRO A 182 16.76 0.68 -28.85
CA PRO A 182 17.39 1.89 -28.33
C PRO A 182 17.14 3.14 -29.19
N LYS A 183 16.74 2.97 -30.45
CA LYS A 183 16.47 4.05 -31.42
C LYS A 183 14.99 4.24 -31.76
N THR A 184 14.11 3.48 -31.12
CA THR A 184 12.66 3.55 -31.35
C THR A 184 11.85 3.57 -30.06
N LEU A 185 12.45 3.29 -28.90
CA LEU A 185 11.82 3.46 -27.59
C LEU A 185 12.68 4.38 -26.70
N TRP A 186 12.05 5.43 -26.19
CA TRP A 186 12.66 6.44 -25.34
C TRP A 186 11.91 6.56 -24.02
N LEU A 187 12.67 6.82 -22.96
CA LEU A 187 12.21 6.92 -21.58
C LEU A 187 12.69 8.26 -21.04
N LEU A 188 11.77 9.12 -20.61
CA LEU A 188 12.10 10.34 -19.87
C LEU A 188 12.08 10.09 -18.37
N ARG A 189 12.66 11.02 -17.60
CA ARG A 189 12.59 11.03 -16.14
C ARG A 189 11.31 11.72 -15.69
N GLY A 190 10.55 11.08 -14.80
CA GLY A 190 9.49 11.68 -14.01
C GLY A 190 9.98 12.12 -12.63
N ASN A 191 9.09 12.66 -11.81
CA ASN A 191 9.44 13.09 -10.46
C ASN A 191 9.65 11.90 -9.51
N HIS A 192 8.99 10.77 -9.76
CA HIS A 192 9.14 9.55 -8.96
C HIS A 192 10.46 8.80 -9.21
N GLU A 193 11.17 9.08 -10.30
CA GLU A 193 12.50 8.49 -10.55
C GLU A 193 13.62 9.19 -9.74
N CYS A 194 13.45 9.25 -8.42
CA CYS A 194 14.43 9.79 -7.48
C CYS A 194 14.37 9.13 -6.10
N ARG A 195 15.49 9.16 -5.37
CA ARG A 195 15.61 8.53 -4.06
C ARG A 195 14.58 9.04 -3.06
N HIS A 196 14.31 10.34 -3.10
CA HIS A 196 13.44 11.01 -2.15
C HIS A 196 12.02 10.44 -2.17
N LEU A 197 11.44 10.29 -3.37
CA LEU A 197 10.08 9.75 -3.52
C LEU A 197 10.04 8.25 -3.30
N THR A 198 11.00 7.51 -3.86
CA THR A 198 10.98 6.04 -3.79
C THR A 198 11.28 5.49 -2.40
N ASP A 199 11.96 6.25 -1.55
CA ASP A 199 12.17 5.95 -0.13
C ASP A 199 10.93 6.29 0.72
N TYR A 200 10.23 7.37 0.39
CA TYR A 200 8.99 7.77 1.07
C TYR A 200 7.80 6.86 0.72
N PHE A 201 7.67 6.49 -0.55
CA PHE A 201 6.61 5.61 -1.03
C PHE A 201 7.02 4.14 -0.93
N THR A 202 6.97 3.39 -2.02
CA THR A 202 6.95 1.92 -1.97
C THR A 202 8.05 1.27 -2.74
N PHE A 203 8.67 1.95 -3.71
CA PHE A 203 9.60 1.31 -4.61
C PHE A 203 10.86 0.78 -3.92
N LYS A 204 11.41 1.50 -2.94
CA LYS A 204 12.55 0.98 -2.16
C LYS A 204 12.18 -0.28 -1.38
N LEU A 205 11.00 -0.29 -0.76
CA LEU A 205 10.48 -1.44 -0.05
C LEU A 205 10.21 -2.62 -0.99
N GLU A 206 9.63 -2.35 -2.17
CA GLU A 206 9.39 -3.34 -3.22
C GLU A 206 10.68 -4.02 -3.65
N CYS A 207 11.73 -3.24 -3.94
CA CYS A 207 13.05 -3.76 -4.29
C CYS A 207 13.61 -4.65 -3.18
N LYS A 208 13.55 -4.22 -1.92
CA LYS A 208 14.03 -5.01 -0.76
C LYS A 208 13.21 -6.30 -0.54
N HIS A 209 11.91 -6.27 -0.82
CA HIS A 209 11.03 -7.44 -0.67
C HIS A 209 11.22 -8.45 -1.82
N LYS A 210 11.29 -7.98 -3.07
CA LYS A 210 11.34 -8.83 -4.26
C LYS A 210 12.76 -9.27 -4.62
N TYR A 211 13.74 -8.41 -4.34
CA TYR A 211 15.15 -8.57 -4.69
C TYR A 211 16.07 -8.17 -3.52
N SER A 212 16.69 -6.99 -3.60
CA SER A 212 17.66 -6.48 -2.63
C SER A 212 17.75 -4.96 -2.66
N GLU A 213 18.43 -4.39 -1.68
CA GLU A 213 18.81 -2.97 -1.69
C GLU A 213 19.84 -2.65 -2.79
N THR A 214 20.65 -3.62 -3.21
CA THR A 214 21.58 -3.46 -4.34
C THR A 214 20.86 -3.22 -5.67
N ILE A 215 19.71 -3.88 -5.89
CA ILE A 215 18.85 -3.60 -7.06
C ILE A 215 18.28 -2.18 -6.98
N TYR A 216 17.81 -1.76 -5.81
CA TYR A 216 17.33 -0.39 -5.62
C TYR A 216 18.39 0.65 -5.96
N GLU A 217 19.61 0.49 -5.43
CA GLU A 217 20.72 1.40 -5.72
C GLU A 217 21.09 1.45 -7.21
N ALA A 218 21.06 0.31 -7.90
CA ALA A 218 21.26 0.25 -9.34
C ALA A 218 20.15 0.98 -10.12
N CYS A 219 18.89 0.87 -9.68
CA CYS A 219 17.79 1.65 -10.26
C CYS A 219 18.00 3.15 -10.05
N MET A 220 18.43 3.59 -8.86
CA MET A 220 18.68 5.01 -8.59
C MET A 220 19.77 5.60 -9.48
N GLU A 221 20.86 4.86 -9.71
CA GLU A 221 21.88 5.25 -10.69
C GLU A 221 21.29 5.32 -12.10
N SER A 222 20.49 4.34 -12.49
CA SER A 222 19.83 4.33 -13.80
C SER A 222 18.86 5.49 -13.98
N PHE A 223 18.14 5.87 -12.94
CA PHE A 223 17.18 6.97 -12.95
C PHE A 223 17.89 8.32 -13.14
N CYS A 224 19.09 8.49 -12.57
CA CYS A 224 19.94 9.65 -12.86
C CYS A 224 20.39 9.72 -14.32
N ALA A 225 20.37 8.62 -15.07
CA ALA A 225 20.74 8.60 -16.48
C ALA A 225 19.60 8.96 -17.44
N LEU A 226 18.34 8.91 -16.99
CA LEU A 226 17.15 9.19 -17.81
C LEU A 226 17.20 10.63 -18.37
N PRO A 227 16.99 10.82 -19.69
CA PRO A 227 16.77 12.14 -20.29
C PRO A 227 15.62 12.91 -19.64
N LEU A 228 15.69 14.24 -19.68
CA LEU A 228 14.72 15.11 -19.00
C LEU A 228 13.59 15.60 -19.92
N ALA A 229 13.84 15.63 -21.23
CA ALA A 229 12.92 16.19 -22.20
C ALA A 229 13.11 15.57 -23.59
N ALA A 230 12.13 15.79 -24.46
CA ALA A 230 12.22 15.46 -25.87
C ALA A 230 11.60 16.54 -26.76
N VAL A 231 12.16 16.76 -27.94
CA VAL A 231 11.51 17.46 -29.04
C VAL A 231 11.01 16.44 -30.05
N MET A 232 9.70 16.27 -30.09
CA MET A 232 9.04 15.33 -30.99
C MET A 232 8.60 16.03 -32.27
N ASN A 233 9.00 15.45 -33.41
CA ASN A 233 8.72 15.92 -34.76
C ASN A 233 9.05 17.40 -35.01
N LYS A 234 10.03 17.97 -34.27
CA LYS A 234 10.40 19.40 -34.28
C LYS A 234 9.24 20.34 -33.94
N GLN A 235 8.17 19.82 -33.35
CA GLN A 235 6.90 20.53 -33.13
C GLN A 235 6.49 20.53 -31.66
N PHE A 236 6.84 19.49 -30.90
CA PHE A 236 6.32 19.31 -29.55
C PHE A 236 7.46 19.21 -28.55
N LEU A 237 7.45 20.06 -27.52
CA LEU A 237 8.24 19.80 -26.32
C LEU A 237 7.50 18.76 -25.48
N CYS A 238 8.16 17.65 -25.19
CA CYS A 238 7.65 16.59 -24.34
C CYS A 238 8.48 16.53 -23.06
N ILE A 239 7.83 16.68 -21.91
CA ILE A 239 8.45 16.72 -20.58
C ILE A 239 7.50 16.06 -19.57
N HIS A 240 8.00 15.68 -18.39
CA HIS A 240 7.13 15.08 -17.37
C HIS A 240 6.17 16.11 -16.78
N GLY A 241 6.70 17.10 -16.05
CA GLY A 241 5.99 18.17 -15.36
C GLY A 241 5.62 19.32 -16.31
N GLY A 242 6.38 20.41 -16.28
CA GLY A 242 5.98 21.66 -16.92
C GLY A 242 7.10 22.67 -17.14
N LEU A 243 6.71 23.91 -17.39
CA LEU A 243 7.65 25.00 -17.64
C LEU A 243 8.30 25.53 -16.36
N SER A 244 9.45 26.18 -16.51
CA SER A 244 10.18 26.85 -15.44
C SER A 244 10.34 28.34 -15.74
N PRO A 245 10.40 29.21 -14.73
CA PRO A 245 10.88 30.59 -14.89
C PRO A 245 12.29 30.67 -15.50
N GLU A 246 13.11 29.63 -15.32
CA GLU A 246 14.48 29.50 -15.85
C GLU A 246 14.52 28.85 -17.24
N LEU A 247 13.38 28.39 -17.77
CA LEU A 247 13.27 27.75 -19.09
C LEU A 247 12.83 28.77 -20.14
N HIS A 248 13.78 29.30 -20.88
CA HIS A 248 13.53 30.30 -21.91
C HIS A 248 13.65 29.73 -23.32
N THR A 249 14.61 28.83 -23.52
CA THR A 249 14.93 28.18 -24.79
C THR A 249 15.20 26.70 -24.61
N LEU A 250 15.13 25.95 -25.71
CA LEU A 250 15.49 24.53 -25.69
C LEU A 250 16.97 24.26 -25.32
N ASP A 251 17.86 25.24 -25.49
CA ASP A 251 19.28 25.10 -25.13
C ASP A 251 19.49 25.10 -23.60
N ASP A 252 18.59 25.73 -22.83
CA ASP A 252 18.65 25.71 -21.37
C ASP A 252 18.56 24.26 -20.84
N LEU A 253 17.70 23.43 -21.46
CA LEU A 253 17.57 21.99 -21.16
C LEU A 253 18.85 21.20 -21.43
N LYS A 254 19.58 21.56 -22.48
CA LYS A 254 20.83 20.88 -22.87
C LYS A 254 21.96 21.14 -21.88
N SER A 255 21.90 22.26 -21.15
CA SER A 255 22.94 22.70 -20.20
C SER A 255 22.87 22.04 -18.82
N ILE A 256 21.76 21.37 -18.49
CA ILE A 256 21.53 20.78 -17.17
C ILE A 256 22.50 19.61 -16.93
N ASP A 257 23.19 19.58 -15.79
CA ASP A 257 23.77 18.32 -15.34
C ASP A 257 22.66 17.44 -14.73
N ARG A 258 22.20 16.44 -15.49
CA ARG A 258 21.09 15.56 -15.10
C ARG A 258 21.51 14.37 -14.25
N PHE A 259 22.81 14.05 -14.19
CA PHE A 259 23.35 12.82 -13.59
C PHE A 259 23.47 12.90 -12.07
N ARG A 260 22.36 13.23 -11.42
CA ARG A 260 22.24 13.49 -9.98
C ARG A 260 20.79 13.33 -9.53
N GLU A 261 20.59 13.33 -8.22
CA GLU A 261 19.24 13.48 -7.67
C GLU A 261 18.64 14.85 -8.08
N PRO A 262 17.33 14.90 -8.40
CA PRO A 262 16.67 16.17 -8.67
C PRO A 262 16.81 17.10 -7.46
N PRO A 263 17.19 18.37 -7.68
CA PRO A 263 17.23 19.34 -6.60
C PRO A 263 15.81 19.69 -6.15
N THR A 264 15.66 20.29 -4.96
CA THR A 264 14.35 20.77 -4.48
C THR A 264 13.87 22.05 -5.18
N GLN A 265 14.75 22.75 -5.90
CA GLN A 265 14.48 23.99 -6.64
C GLN A 265 15.31 24.09 -7.92
N GLY A 266 14.93 25.01 -8.81
CA GLY A 266 15.62 25.31 -10.07
C GLY A 266 15.10 24.49 -11.25
N LEU A 267 15.63 24.78 -12.44
CA LEU A 267 15.11 24.25 -13.71
C LEU A 267 14.86 22.73 -13.74
N MET A 268 15.78 21.91 -13.21
CA MET A 268 15.61 20.44 -13.19
C MET A 268 14.45 19.99 -12.29
N CYS A 269 14.21 20.69 -11.17
CA CYS A 269 13.04 20.44 -10.32
C CYS A 269 11.76 20.76 -11.12
N ASP A 270 11.74 21.93 -11.76
CA ASP A 270 10.54 22.45 -12.42
C ASP A 270 10.08 21.62 -13.61
N ILE A 271 11.01 21.10 -14.42
CA ILE A 271 10.67 20.22 -15.56
C ILE A 271 9.97 18.94 -15.08
N LEU A 272 10.23 18.51 -13.85
CA LEU A 272 9.65 17.30 -13.27
C LEU A 272 8.38 17.59 -12.43
N TRP A 273 8.21 18.80 -11.89
CA TRP A 273 7.18 19.10 -10.87
C TRP A 273 6.20 20.22 -11.22
N ALA A 274 6.45 21.03 -12.24
CA ALA A 274 5.58 22.16 -12.56
C ALA A 274 4.24 21.69 -13.16
N ASP A 275 3.16 22.34 -12.77
CA ASP A 275 1.80 22.06 -13.26
C ASP A 275 1.22 23.28 -14.00
N PRO A 276 0.30 23.10 -14.95
CA PRO A 276 -0.52 24.20 -15.43
C PRO A 276 -1.42 24.73 -14.30
N LEU A 277 -1.77 26.02 -14.33
CA LEU A 277 -2.78 26.57 -13.40
C LEU A 277 -4.11 25.80 -13.47
N GLU A 278 -4.84 25.73 -12.35
CA GLU A 278 -6.16 25.09 -12.30
C GLU A 278 -7.13 25.72 -13.32
N ASP A 279 -7.11 27.05 -13.40
CA ASP A 279 -7.86 27.88 -14.34
C ASP A 279 -7.07 28.22 -15.63
N PHE A 280 -6.10 27.39 -16.03
CA PHE A 280 -5.25 27.61 -17.21
C PHE A 280 -6.06 27.98 -18.46
N GLY A 281 -5.72 29.13 -19.05
CA GLY A 281 -6.42 29.73 -20.17
C GLY A 281 -7.62 30.62 -19.79
N GLN A 282 -7.98 30.74 -18.52
CA GLN A 282 -9.03 31.62 -18.00
C GLN A 282 -8.52 32.46 -16.82
N GLU A 283 -7.21 32.66 -16.75
CA GLU A 283 -6.53 33.32 -15.65
C GLU A 283 -6.98 34.78 -15.49
N LYS A 284 -7.07 35.22 -14.23
CA LYS A 284 -7.39 36.62 -13.87
C LYS A 284 -6.16 37.53 -13.87
N THR A 285 -4.99 36.98 -13.54
CA THR A 285 -3.72 37.72 -13.54
C THR A 285 -2.89 37.33 -14.76
N SER A 286 -1.95 38.20 -15.14
CA SER A 286 -1.02 37.97 -16.25
C SER A 286 0.31 37.37 -15.78
N ASP A 287 0.37 36.84 -14.57
CA ASP A 287 1.60 36.26 -14.02
C ASP A 287 1.94 34.98 -14.79
N TYR A 288 3.23 34.82 -15.13
CA TYR A 288 3.67 33.65 -15.89
C TYR A 288 3.78 32.42 -14.99
N PHE A 289 4.27 32.64 -13.77
CA PHE A 289 4.55 31.58 -12.81
C PHE A 289 4.06 31.99 -11.43
N LEU A 290 3.38 31.08 -10.74
CA LEU A 290 2.96 31.20 -9.34
C LEU A 290 3.50 30.02 -8.57
N HIS A 291 3.76 30.15 -7.27
CA HIS A 291 4.23 29.01 -6.48
C HIS A 291 3.20 27.87 -6.48
N ASN A 292 3.66 26.63 -6.72
CA ASN A 292 2.79 25.47 -6.73
C ASN A 292 2.56 24.94 -5.31
N HIS A 293 1.49 25.43 -4.69
CA HIS A 293 1.06 25.02 -3.36
C HIS A 293 0.43 23.62 -3.32
N VAL A 294 0.06 23.04 -4.47
CA VAL A 294 -0.40 21.65 -4.55
C VAL A 294 0.77 20.72 -4.37
N ARG A 295 1.90 20.97 -5.03
CA ARG A 295 3.13 20.16 -4.93
C ARG A 295 4.01 20.55 -3.74
N GLY A 296 3.94 21.79 -3.26
CA GLY A 296 4.81 22.31 -2.20
C GLY A 296 6.23 22.65 -2.66
N CYS A 297 6.53 22.50 -3.95
CA CYS A 297 7.75 22.89 -4.64
C CYS A 297 7.40 23.36 -6.06
N SER A 298 8.36 23.93 -6.79
CA SER A 298 8.15 24.39 -8.17
C SER A 298 7.00 25.42 -8.33
N TYR A 299 6.43 25.50 -9.54
CA TYR A 299 5.53 26.54 -9.99
C TYR A 299 4.32 25.99 -10.74
N PHE A 300 3.20 26.70 -10.60
CA PHE A 300 2.16 26.69 -11.60
C PHE A 300 2.56 27.61 -12.74
N PHE A 301 2.42 27.15 -13.98
CA PHE A 301 2.64 27.98 -15.17
C PHE A 301 1.31 28.33 -15.86
N SER A 302 1.21 29.55 -16.39
CA SER A 302 -0.01 30.06 -17.00
C SER A 302 -0.04 29.89 -18.53
N TYR A 303 -1.22 30.05 -19.13
CA TYR A 303 -1.40 30.04 -20.59
C TYR A 303 -0.55 31.09 -21.31
N PRO A 304 -0.43 32.35 -20.81
CA PRO A 304 0.55 33.31 -21.33
C PRO A 304 2.00 32.80 -21.32
N ALA A 305 2.43 32.15 -20.23
CA ALA A 305 3.78 31.58 -20.15
C ALA A 305 4.01 30.50 -21.21
N ALA A 306 3.05 29.58 -21.36
CA ALA A 306 3.09 28.54 -22.39
C ALA A 306 3.14 29.13 -23.80
N CYS A 307 2.29 30.11 -24.11
CA CYS A 307 2.28 30.76 -25.42
C CYS A 307 3.61 31.47 -25.73
N ALA A 308 4.15 32.21 -24.76
CA ALA A 308 5.41 32.92 -24.93
C ALA A 308 6.58 31.96 -25.18
N PHE A 309 6.62 30.83 -24.45
CA PHE A 309 7.64 29.80 -24.66
C PHE A 309 7.51 29.14 -26.05
N LEU A 310 6.30 28.76 -26.44
CA LEU A 310 6.03 28.13 -27.74
C LEU A 310 6.41 29.02 -28.92
N GLU A 311 6.03 30.30 -28.87
CA GLU A 311 6.37 31.27 -29.92
C GLU A 311 7.88 31.50 -30.00
N LYS A 312 8.55 31.69 -28.87
CA LYS A 312 10.00 31.90 -28.81
C LYS A 312 10.81 30.72 -29.35
N ASN A 313 10.33 29.50 -29.16
CA ASN A 313 11.01 28.27 -29.56
C ASN A 313 10.48 27.67 -30.86
N ASN A 314 9.54 28.35 -31.53
CA ASN A 314 8.90 27.87 -32.75
C ASN A 314 8.30 26.45 -32.61
N LEU A 315 7.62 26.21 -31.49
CA LEU A 315 6.95 24.95 -31.18
C LEU A 315 5.43 25.10 -31.28
N LEU A 316 4.76 23.98 -31.51
CA LEU A 316 3.31 23.90 -31.67
C LEU A 316 2.58 23.71 -30.34
N SER A 317 3.11 22.86 -29.45
CA SER A 317 2.48 22.50 -28.17
C SER A 317 3.47 21.87 -27.19
N ILE A 318 3.09 21.83 -25.92
CA ILE A 318 3.79 21.10 -24.85
C ILE A 318 2.98 19.84 -24.51
N ILE A 319 3.62 18.67 -24.54
CA ILE A 319 3.05 17.39 -24.13
C ILE A 319 3.66 17.01 -22.78
N ARG A 320 2.80 16.70 -21.80
CA ARG A 320 3.20 16.43 -20.42
C ARG A 320 2.35 15.39 -19.72
N ALA A 321 2.75 14.92 -18.55
CA ALA A 321 2.12 13.81 -17.81
C ALA A 321 1.70 14.19 -16.36
N HIS A 322 2.22 13.58 -15.28
CA HIS A 322 2.19 13.99 -13.84
C HIS A 322 0.85 14.23 -13.11
N GLU A 323 -0.22 14.60 -13.82
CA GLU A 323 -1.53 14.89 -13.22
C GLU A 323 -2.55 13.88 -13.73
N ALA A 324 -3.09 13.07 -12.82
CA ALA A 324 -4.17 12.14 -13.13
C ALA A 324 -5.34 12.85 -13.83
N GLN A 325 -5.89 12.21 -14.86
CA GLN A 325 -7.04 12.71 -15.62
C GLN A 325 -8.12 11.63 -15.69
N ASP A 326 -9.38 11.99 -15.43
CA ASP A 326 -10.51 11.05 -15.50
C ASP A 326 -10.63 10.36 -16.88
N ALA A 327 -10.40 11.13 -17.95
CA ALA A 327 -10.39 10.63 -19.32
C ALA A 327 -9.02 10.04 -19.75
N GLY A 328 -8.00 10.05 -18.89
CA GLY A 328 -6.62 9.69 -19.22
C GLY A 328 -5.87 10.74 -20.04
N TYR A 329 -6.51 11.87 -20.37
CA TYR A 329 -5.86 13.00 -21.03
C TYR A 329 -6.62 14.30 -20.78
N ARG A 330 -5.94 15.44 -21.02
CA ARG A 330 -6.56 16.77 -21.05
C ARG A 330 -5.93 17.64 -22.13
N MET A 331 -6.79 18.23 -22.96
CA MET A 331 -6.40 19.22 -23.97
C MET A 331 -6.67 20.62 -23.42
N TYR A 332 -5.63 21.44 -23.29
CA TYR A 332 -5.78 22.80 -22.76
C TYR A 332 -6.15 23.81 -23.85
N ARG A 333 -6.31 25.07 -23.44
CA ARG A 333 -6.68 26.18 -24.33
C ARG A 333 -5.80 26.21 -25.58
N LYS A 334 -6.44 26.41 -26.73
CA LYS A 334 -5.75 26.52 -28.02
C LYS A 334 -4.97 27.83 -28.12
N THR A 335 -3.77 27.78 -28.69
CA THR A 335 -3.02 28.98 -29.04
C THR A 335 -3.80 29.81 -30.05
N ARG A 336 -3.62 31.13 -30.03
CA ARG A 336 -4.28 32.03 -31.00
C ARG A 336 -3.64 31.94 -32.39
N THR A 337 -2.35 31.64 -32.44
CA THR A 337 -1.54 31.64 -33.68
C THR A 337 -1.76 30.39 -34.52
N THR A 338 -1.81 29.20 -33.90
CA THR A 338 -1.92 27.93 -34.63
C THR A 338 -3.29 27.28 -34.51
N GLY A 339 -4.13 27.70 -33.55
CA GLY A 339 -5.41 27.05 -33.26
C GLY A 339 -5.27 25.65 -32.68
N PHE A 340 -4.06 25.26 -32.28
CA PHE A 340 -3.73 23.97 -31.69
C PHE A 340 -3.65 24.08 -30.16
N PRO A 341 -4.02 23.04 -29.37
CA PRO A 341 -3.87 23.05 -27.91
C PRO A 341 -2.46 23.48 -27.49
N SER A 342 -2.33 24.46 -26.60
CA SER A 342 -1.00 24.93 -26.16
C SER A 342 -0.29 23.91 -25.28
N VAL A 343 -1.05 23.17 -24.48
CA VAL A 343 -0.57 22.14 -23.56
C VAL A 343 -1.49 20.94 -23.66
N MET A 344 -0.94 19.74 -23.47
CA MET A 344 -1.67 18.48 -23.45
C MET A 344 -1.14 17.62 -22.30
N THR A 345 -2.02 17.21 -21.38
CA THR A 345 -1.69 16.21 -20.36
C THR A 345 -2.09 14.83 -20.87
N ILE A 346 -1.19 13.85 -20.78
CA ILE A 346 -1.44 12.43 -21.05
C ILE A 346 -1.17 11.62 -19.79
N PHE A 347 -2.08 10.72 -19.41
CA PHE A 347 -1.97 9.91 -18.20
C PHE A 347 -2.30 8.45 -18.53
N SER A 348 -1.38 7.54 -18.22
CA SER A 348 -1.40 6.18 -18.75
C SER A 348 -1.64 5.09 -17.69
N ALA A 349 -2.02 5.47 -16.47
CA ALA A 349 -2.40 4.57 -15.38
C ALA A 349 -3.94 4.55 -15.18
N PRO A 350 -4.67 3.55 -15.70
CA PRO A 350 -6.12 3.48 -15.56
C PRO A 350 -6.51 2.98 -14.16
N ASN A 351 -7.69 3.37 -13.66
CA ASN A 351 -8.14 3.09 -12.29
C ASN A 351 -7.02 3.29 -11.27
N TYR A 352 -6.36 4.44 -11.33
CA TYR A 352 -5.19 4.75 -10.53
C TYR A 352 -5.47 4.50 -9.04
N LEU A 353 -4.50 3.88 -8.36
CA LEU A 353 -4.60 3.42 -6.96
C LEU A 353 -5.76 2.46 -6.65
N ASP A 354 -6.33 1.81 -7.66
CA ASP A 354 -7.54 0.98 -7.56
C ASP A 354 -8.83 1.70 -7.12
N VAL A 355 -8.79 3.04 -7.06
CA VAL A 355 -9.85 3.86 -6.45
C VAL A 355 -10.33 4.98 -7.37
N TYR A 356 -9.46 5.58 -8.18
CA TYR A 356 -9.83 6.74 -9.00
C TYR A 356 -10.84 6.41 -10.11
N ASN A 357 -10.91 5.16 -10.55
CA ASN A 357 -11.80 4.68 -11.62
C ASN A 357 -11.67 5.48 -12.94
N ASN A 358 -10.55 6.16 -13.15
CA ASN A 358 -10.25 6.90 -14.37
C ASN A 358 -9.92 5.96 -15.53
N LYS A 359 -10.06 6.46 -16.76
CA LYS A 359 -9.44 5.87 -17.94
C LYS A 359 -7.96 6.26 -17.99
N ALA A 360 -7.18 5.47 -18.72
CA ALA A 360 -5.87 5.87 -19.22
C ALA A 360 -5.94 6.22 -20.70
N ALA A 361 -4.93 6.91 -21.20
CA ALA A 361 -4.76 7.13 -22.62
C ALA A 361 -3.29 7.11 -23.06
N VAL A 362 -3.08 6.86 -24.35
CA VAL A 362 -1.84 7.15 -25.08
C VAL A 362 -2.13 8.06 -26.26
N LEU A 363 -1.15 8.88 -26.64
CA LEU A 363 -1.22 9.77 -27.79
C LEU A 363 -0.46 9.14 -28.95
N LYS A 364 -1.17 8.77 -30.03
CA LYS A 364 -0.59 8.29 -31.27
C LYS A 364 -0.53 9.44 -32.28
N TYR A 365 0.67 9.85 -32.64
CA TYR A 365 0.89 10.89 -33.66
C TYR A 365 1.43 10.25 -34.94
N GLU A 366 0.64 10.28 -36.01
CA GLU A 366 0.97 9.67 -37.30
C GLU A 366 0.22 10.42 -38.42
N ASN A 367 0.85 10.58 -39.58
CA ASN A 367 0.24 11.26 -40.75
C ASN A 367 -0.31 12.66 -40.43
N ASN A 368 0.38 13.43 -39.57
CA ASN A 368 -0.04 14.73 -39.04
C ASN A 368 -1.38 14.71 -38.29
N VAL A 369 -1.84 13.53 -37.87
CA VAL A 369 -3.04 13.33 -37.06
C VAL A 369 -2.64 12.89 -35.67
N MET A 370 -3.20 13.57 -34.67
CA MET A 370 -3.06 13.20 -33.28
C MET A 370 -4.30 12.42 -32.84
N ASN A 371 -4.12 11.14 -32.55
CA ASN A 371 -5.18 10.23 -32.12
C ASN A 371 -4.94 9.83 -30.67
N ILE A 372 -5.95 10.06 -29.82
CA ILE A 372 -5.89 9.67 -28.41
C ILE A 372 -6.58 8.33 -28.27
N ARG A 373 -5.84 7.32 -27.84
CA ARG A 373 -6.36 5.98 -27.60
C ARG A 373 -6.53 5.77 -26.11
N GLN A 374 -7.78 5.75 -25.66
CA GLN A 374 -8.13 5.48 -24.27
C GLN A 374 -8.22 3.96 -24.02
N PHE A 375 -7.92 3.54 -22.79
CA PHE A 375 -8.10 2.18 -22.32
C PHE A 375 -8.48 2.15 -20.83
N ASN A 376 -9.10 1.04 -20.41
CA ASN A 376 -9.51 0.82 -19.02
C ASN A 376 -8.49 -0.09 -18.31
N CYS A 377 -8.65 -0.25 -16.99
CA CYS A 377 -7.78 -1.09 -16.18
C CYS A 377 -7.94 -2.58 -16.49
N THR A 378 -6.88 -3.32 -16.16
CA THR A 378 -6.75 -4.77 -16.27
C THR A 378 -6.62 -5.35 -14.86
N PRO A 379 -7.25 -6.50 -14.56
CA PRO A 379 -7.04 -7.18 -13.29
C PRO A 379 -5.56 -7.45 -13.04
N HIS A 380 -5.13 -7.30 -11.78
CA HIS A 380 -3.80 -7.64 -11.32
C HIS A 380 -3.87 -8.43 -10.00
N PRO A 381 -2.81 -9.18 -9.65
CA PRO A 381 -2.71 -9.85 -8.36
C PRO A 381 -2.78 -8.86 -7.19
N TYR A 382 -3.37 -9.34 -6.10
CA TYR A 382 -3.50 -8.58 -4.87
C TYR A 382 -2.23 -8.69 -4.02
N TRP A 383 -1.79 -7.56 -3.48
CA TRP A 383 -0.73 -7.49 -2.49
C TRP A 383 -1.25 -6.77 -1.25
N LEU A 384 -0.93 -7.32 -0.09
CA LEU A 384 -1.16 -6.61 1.16
C LEU A 384 -0.32 -5.32 1.19
N PRO A 385 -0.81 -4.27 1.87
CA PRO A 385 -0.09 -3.02 2.00
C PRO A 385 1.36 -3.22 2.43
N ASN A 386 2.28 -2.51 1.76
CA ASN A 386 3.72 -2.56 2.05
C ASN A 386 4.34 -3.97 1.90
N PHE A 387 3.78 -4.83 1.04
CA PHE A 387 4.25 -6.19 0.82
C PHE A 387 4.31 -7.04 2.11
N MET A 388 3.41 -6.74 3.05
CA MET A 388 3.30 -7.46 4.32
C MET A 388 2.90 -8.92 4.06
N ASP A 389 3.55 -9.86 4.75
CA ASP A 389 3.13 -11.26 4.70
C ASP A 389 1.90 -11.50 5.59
N VAL A 390 1.15 -12.55 5.28
CA VAL A 390 -0.11 -12.87 5.97
C VAL A 390 0.08 -13.21 7.45
N PHE A 391 1.26 -13.63 7.89
CA PHE A 391 1.52 -13.86 9.31
C PHE A 391 1.68 -12.53 10.03
N THR A 392 2.54 -11.65 9.53
CA THR A 392 2.72 -10.30 10.10
C THR A 392 1.39 -9.54 10.18
N TRP A 393 0.54 -9.68 9.16
CA TRP A 393 -0.78 -9.08 9.14
C TRP A 393 -1.76 -9.68 10.16
N SER A 394 -1.84 -11.02 10.26
CA SER A 394 -2.86 -11.69 11.07
C SER A 394 -2.47 -11.94 12.52
N LEU A 395 -1.17 -12.05 12.86
CA LEU A 395 -0.70 -12.35 14.21
C LEU A 395 -1.22 -11.39 15.28
N PRO A 396 -1.25 -10.05 15.06
CA PRO A 396 -1.82 -9.13 16.03
C PRO A 396 -3.29 -9.44 16.34
N PHE A 397 -4.08 -9.73 15.30
CA PHE A 397 -5.49 -10.08 15.44
C PHE A 397 -5.66 -11.43 16.17
N VAL A 398 -4.90 -12.46 15.79
CA VAL A 398 -4.94 -13.77 16.46
C VAL A 398 -4.58 -13.61 17.94
N GLY A 399 -3.51 -12.87 18.25
CA GLY A 399 -3.09 -12.59 19.62
C GLY A 399 -4.17 -11.90 20.44
N GLU A 400 -4.82 -10.87 19.88
CA GLU A 400 -5.94 -10.18 20.51
C GLU A 400 -7.09 -11.15 20.80
N LYS A 401 -7.57 -11.91 19.80
CA LYS A 401 -8.75 -12.79 19.95
C LYS A 401 -8.52 -13.95 20.92
N ILE A 402 -7.32 -14.54 20.91
CA ILE A 402 -6.97 -15.57 21.91
C ILE A 402 -6.94 -14.95 23.30
N THR A 403 -6.43 -13.73 23.45
CA THR A 403 -6.40 -13.04 24.73
C THR A 403 -7.79 -12.68 25.23
N ASP A 404 -8.66 -12.17 24.36
CA ASP A 404 -10.08 -11.91 24.65
C ASP A 404 -10.79 -13.18 25.12
N MET A 405 -10.57 -14.31 24.42
CA MET A 405 -11.13 -15.61 24.78
C MET A 405 -10.65 -16.07 26.16
N LEU A 406 -9.34 -15.94 26.46
CA LEU A 406 -8.79 -16.29 27.77
C LEU A 406 -9.37 -15.41 28.88
N ILE A 407 -9.53 -14.11 28.64
CA ILE A 407 -10.16 -13.18 29.58
C ILE A 407 -11.61 -13.58 29.83
N ALA A 408 -12.37 -13.91 28.77
CA ALA A 408 -13.74 -14.37 28.88
C ALA A 408 -13.83 -15.66 29.71
N ILE A 409 -13.00 -16.67 29.42
CA ILE A 409 -12.93 -17.92 30.20
C ILE A 409 -12.62 -17.62 31.67
N LEU A 410 -11.60 -16.82 31.95
CA LEU A 410 -11.22 -16.48 33.33
C LEU A 410 -12.28 -15.67 34.07
N SER A 411 -13.13 -14.94 33.35
CA SER A 411 -14.26 -14.20 33.91
C SER A 411 -15.46 -15.07 34.28
N THR A 412 -15.51 -16.33 33.80
CA THR A 412 -16.57 -17.28 34.16
C THR A 412 -16.37 -17.89 35.54
N CYS A 413 -15.14 -17.95 36.06
CA CYS A 413 -14.86 -18.49 37.39
C CYS A 413 -15.51 -17.61 38.48
N SER A 414 -16.40 -18.18 39.27
CA SER A 414 -17.01 -17.50 40.42
C SER A 414 -16.04 -17.43 41.60
N GLU A 415 -16.25 -16.48 42.54
CA GLU A 415 -15.47 -16.40 43.79
C GLU A 415 -15.53 -17.71 44.61
N GLU A 416 -16.54 -18.55 44.37
CA GLU A 416 -16.82 -19.80 45.08
C GLU A 416 -16.04 -20.98 44.48
N GLU A 417 -15.93 -21.08 43.14
CA GLU A 417 -15.15 -22.13 42.45
C GLU A 417 -13.63 -22.00 42.62
N LEU A 418 -13.14 -20.80 42.96
CA LEU A 418 -11.73 -20.58 43.33
C LEU A 418 -11.43 -20.86 44.80
N LYS A 419 -12.49 -20.99 45.62
CA LYS A 419 -12.41 -21.35 47.05
C LYS A 419 -12.61 -22.85 47.26
N GLU A 420 -13.41 -23.51 46.43
CA GLU A 420 -13.57 -24.96 46.47
C GLU A 420 -12.39 -25.65 45.78
N GLU A 421 -11.56 -26.31 46.59
CA GLU A 421 -10.58 -27.28 46.11
C GLU A 421 -11.27 -28.28 45.17
N THR A 422 -10.59 -28.65 44.08
CA THR A 422 -10.81 -29.94 43.42
C THR A 422 -11.01 -31.02 44.47
N PRO A 423 -12.19 -31.66 44.61
CA PRO A 423 -12.25 -32.91 45.36
C PRO A 423 -11.38 -33.88 44.58
N SER A 424 -10.40 -34.44 45.26
CA SER A 424 -9.46 -35.42 44.73
C SER A 424 -10.19 -36.46 43.87
N SER A 425 -10.13 -36.33 42.54
CA SER A 425 -10.38 -37.45 41.66
C SER A 425 -9.16 -38.35 41.78
N THR A 426 -9.26 -39.37 42.61
CA THR A 426 -8.35 -40.51 42.67
C THR A 426 -8.26 -41.14 41.27
N SER A 427 -7.25 -40.74 40.50
CA SER A 427 -6.77 -41.47 39.32
C SER A 427 -5.30 -41.78 39.56
N PRO A 428 -4.85 -43.05 39.48
CA PRO A 428 -3.48 -43.42 39.81
C PRO A 428 -2.56 -43.07 38.63
N GLY A 429 -1.82 -41.97 38.75
CA GLY A 429 -0.75 -41.56 37.83
C GLY A 429 0.46 -41.04 38.62
N PRO A 430 1.69 -41.21 38.12
CA PRO A 430 2.88 -41.25 38.96
C PRO A 430 3.26 -39.90 39.57
N ALA A 431 3.73 -40.00 40.82
CA ALA A 431 3.97 -38.95 41.79
C ALA A 431 4.74 -37.72 41.27
N SER A 432 4.07 -36.57 41.29
CA SER A 432 4.72 -35.30 41.65
C SER A 432 4.68 -35.16 43.19
N PRO A 433 5.71 -34.59 43.85
CA PRO A 433 5.75 -34.53 45.30
C PRO A 433 4.58 -33.68 45.83
N ALA A 434 3.90 -34.20 46.86
CA ALA A 434 2.82 -33.53 47.55
C ALA A 434 3.33 -32.21 48.15
N LEU A 435 2.92 -31.09 47.55
CA LEU A 435 3.10 -29.76 48.12
C LEU A 435 2.14 -29.62 49.31
N SER A 436 2.66 -29.24 50.46
CA SER A 436 1.92 -28.99 51.68
C SER A 436 0.76 -28.01 51.46
N ASN A 437 -0.38 -28.29 52.11
CA ASN A 437 -1.53 -27.37 52.29
C ASN A 437 -1.16 -26.23 53.26
N ASP A 438 -0.05 -25.55 52.99
CA ASP A 438 0.43 -24.42 53.78
C ASP A 438 -0.25 -23.14 53.26
N PRO A 439 -0.79 -22.25 54.12
CA PRO A 439 -1.42 -21.00 53.70
C PRO A 439 -0.51 -20.16 52.78
N GLU A 440 0.80 -20.25 52.97
CA GLU A 440 1.83 -19.56 52.19
C GLU A 440 1.94 -20.09 50.74
N SER A 441 1.76 -21.40 50.52
CA SER A 441 1.72 -22.05 49.19
C SER A 441 0.51 -21.60 48.36
N ILE A 442 -0.65 -21.47 49.01
CA ILE A 442 -1.90 -21.00 48.39
C ILE A 442 -1.78 -19.52 48.01
N GLU A 443 -1.13 -18.71 48.85
CA GLU A 443 -0.91 -17.29 48.58
C GLU A 443 0.08 -17.06 47.43
N VAL A 444 1.14 -17.88 47.33
CA VAL A 444 2.06 -17.89 46.18
C VAL A 444 1.32 -18.26 44.89
N ARG A 445 0.47 -19.29 44.90
CA ARG A 445 -0.33 -19.70 43.74
C ARG A 445 -1.34 -18.62 43.31
N ARG A 446 -2.01 -17.95 44.26
CA ARG A 446 -2.90 -16.81 43.97
C ARG A 446 -2.17 -15.61 43.39
N ARG A 447 -1.00 -15.26 43.95
CA ARG A 447 -0.15 -14.19 43.42
C ARG A 447 0.32 -14.50 42.00
N ALA A 448 0.63 -15.77 41.71
CA ALA A 448 0.96 -16.23 40.36
C ALA A 448 -0.22 -16.10 39.39
N ILE A 449 -1.44 -16.48 39.79
CA ILE A 449 -2.66 -16.32 38.97
C ILE A 449 -2.93 -14.83 38.70
N LYS A 450 -2.88 -13.99 39.74
CA LYS A 450 -3.04 -12.53 39.61
C LYS A 450 -2.04 -11.91 38.63
N ASN A 451 -0.77 -12.30 38.75
CA ASN A 451 0.29 -11.84 37.85
C ASN A 451 0.07 -12.33 36.42
N LYS A 452 -0.39 -13.58 36.23
CA LYS A 452 -0.76 -14.12 34.91
C LYS A 452 -1.92 -13.35 34.29
N ILE A 453 -2.94 -12.97 35.06
CA ILE A 453 -4.10 -12.21 34.55
C ILE A 453 -3.73 -10.79 34.17
N LEU A 454 -2.93 -10.12 35.00
CA LEU A 454 -2.40 -8.79 34.66
C LEU A 454 -1.46 -8.86 33.45
N ALA A 455 -0.68 -9.94 33.30
CA ALA A 455 0.14 -10.16 32.11
C ALA A 455 -0.71 -10.41 30.85
N ILE A 456 -1.76 -11.24 30.94
CA ILE A 456 -2.73 -11.48 29.86
C ILE A 456 -3.42 -10.17 29.47
N GLY A 457 -3.88 -9.36 30.43
CA GLY A 457 -4.47 -8.05 30.13
C GLY A 457 -3.51 -7.07 29.45
N ARG A 458 -2.24 -7.04 29.88
CA ARG A 458 -1.19 -6.25 29.21
C ARG A 458 -0.93 -6.72 27.79
N LEU A 459 -0.82 -8.04 27.58
CA LEU A 459 -0.66 -8.63 26.26
C LEU A 459 -1.85 -8.31 25.35
N SER A 460 -3.08 -8.36 25.87
CA SER A 460 -4.30 -7.98 25.14
C SER A 460 -4.19 -6.57 24.58
N ARG A 461 -3.74 -5.62 25.42
CA ARG A 461 -3.59 -4.21 25.03
C ARG A 461 -2.45 -4.00 24.03
N VAL A 462 -1.34 -4.72 24.20
CA VAL A 462 -0.24 -4.69 23.23
C VAL A 462 -0.70 -5.21 21.87
N PHE A 463 -1.39 -6.36 21.83
CA PHE A 463 -1.91 -6.90 20.57
C PHE A 463 -3.00 -6.03 19.96
N GLN A 464 -3.86 -5.41 20.79
CA GLN A 464 -4.83 -4.43 20.32
C GLN A 464 -4.14 -3.24 19.63
N VAL A 465 -3.07 -2.70 20.23
CA VAL A 465 -2.32 -1.58 19.63
C VAL A 465 -1.60 -2.01 18.36
N LEU A 466 -0.91 -3.16 18.37
CA LEU A 466 -0.24 -3.69 17.19
C LEU A 466 -1.22 -3.95 16.05
N ARG A 467 -2.43 -4.41 16.37
CA ARG A 467 -3.51 -4.60 15.41
C ARG A 467 -4.04 -3.26 14.91
N GLU A 468 -4.35 -2.31 15.79
CA GLU A 468 -4.78 -0.96 15.40
C GLU A 468 -3.73 -0.30 14.50
N GLU A 469 -2.44 -0.50 14.74
CA GLU A 469 -1.37 -0.04 13.86
C GLU A 469 -1.34 -0.80 12.53
N SER A 470 -1.50 -2.13 12.52
CA SER A 470 -1.59 -2.92 11.28
C SER A 470 -2.83 -2.54 10.44
N GLU A 471 -3.96 -2.31 11.10
CA GLU A 471 -5.21 -1.83 10.50
C GLU A 471 -5.05 -0.39 10.02
N LYS A 472 -4.39 0.49 10.76
CA LYS A 472 -4.06 1.85 10.29
C LYS A 472 -3.12 1.82 9.10
N VAL A 473 -2.10 0.97 9.05
CA VAL A 473 -1.22 0.84 7.87
C VAL A 473 -2.02 0.35 6.66
N THR A 474 -2.98 -0.55 6.91
CA THR A 474 -3.89 -1.03 5.88
C THR A 474 -4.86 0.07 5.43
N GLU A 475 -5.48 0.78 6.37
CA GLU A 475 -6.46 1.85 6.16
C GLU A 475 -5.80 3.11 5.59
N LEU A 476 -4.62 3.55 6.03
CA LEU A 476 -3.85 4.68 5.47
C LEU A 476 -3.47 4.48 4.00
N LYS A 477 -3.43 3.22 3.53
CA LYS A 477 -3.19 2.90 2.12
C LYS A 477 -4.45 2.59 1.33
N THR A 478 -5.46 1.98 1.95
CA THR A 478 -6.79 1.87 1.34
C THR A 478 -7.50 3.23 1.31
N VAL A 479 -7.05 4.17 2.14
CA VAL A 479 -7.56 5.50 2.42
C VAL A 479 -6.37 6.45 2.63
N SER A 480 -5.60 6.64 1.56
CA SER A 480 -4.63 7.72 1.48
C SER A 480 -5.35 9.07 1.36
N GLY A 481 -6.11 9.43 2.41
CA GLY A 481 -6.72 10.75 2.61
C GLY A 481 -8.07 10.82 3.35
N GLY A 482 -8.16 10.35 4.61
CA GLY A 482 -9.20 10.81 5.56
C GLY A 482 -10.04 9.72 6.24
N ARG A 483 -10.18 9.81 7.57
CA ARG A 483 -10.89 8.83 8.43
C ARG A 483 -12.25 8.40 7.88
N LEU A 484 -12.45 7.10 7.72
CA LEU A 484 -13.78 6.50 7.55
C LEU A 484 -14.49 6.37 8.91
N PRO A 485 -15.83 6.38 8.94
CA PRO A 485 -16.59 6.06 10.14
C PRO A 485 -16.24 4.64 10.63
N ALA A 486 -15.99 4.51 11.94
CA ALA A 486 -15.75 3.22 12.58
C ALA A 486 -16.89 2.25 12.27
N GLY A 487 -16.57 1.11 11.63
CA GLY A 487 -17.53 0.10 11.17
C GLY A 487 -17.53 -0.18 9.67
N THR A 488 -16.88 0.67 8.85
CA THR A 488 -16.82 0.49 7.39
C THR A 488 -15.89 -0.65 6.97
N LEU A 489 -14.84 -0.95 7.75
CA LEU A 489 -13.92 -2.08 7.55
C LEU A 489 -14.60 -3.46 7.75
N MET A 490 -15.67 -3.52 8.54
CA MET A 490 -16.46 -4.76 8.70
C MET A 490 -17.24 -5.14 7.44
N LEU A 491 -17.35 -4.23 6.45
CA LEU A 491 -18.08 -4.44 5.19
C LEU A 491 -17.16 -4.84 4.02
N GLY A 492 -15.86 -5.05 4.27
CA GLY A 492 -14.90 -5.44 3.23
C GLY A 492 -14.72 -4.40 2.11
N ALA A 493 -14.19 -4.84 0.97
CA ALA A 493 -13.92 -3.99 -0.21
C ALA A 493 -15.18 -3.27 -0.75
N GLU A 494 -16.39 -3.79 -0.49
CA GLU A 494 -17.65 -3.16 -0.88
C GLU A 494 -18.00 -1.93 -0.02
N GLY A 495 -17.64 -1.93 1.26
CA GLY A 495 -17.83 -0.78 2.16
C GLY A 495 -16.99 0.44 1.76
N LEU A 496 -15.77 0.21 1.27
CA LEU A 496 -14.85 1.23 0.76
C LEU A 496 -15.31 1.82 -0.58
N LYS A 497 -15.80 0.98 -1.50
CA LYS A 497 -16.37 1.42 -2.79
C LYS A 497 -17.57 2.36 -2.63
N ASN A 498 -18.33 2.22 -1.54
CA ASN A 498 -19.48 3.08 -1.26
C ASN A 498 -19.11 4.46 -0.68
N ALA A 499 -17.87 4.63 -0.18
CA ALA A 499 -17.41 5.87 0.46
C ALA A 499 -16.70 6.84 -0.50
N ILE A 500 -16.10 6.34 -1.59
CA ILE A 500 -15.44 7.14 -2.63
C ILE A 500 -16.21 6.94 -3.93
N ASN A 501 -17.15 7.85 -4.23
CA ASN A 501 -18.11 7.67 -5.33
C ASN A 501 -17.67 8.32 -6.66
N GLY A 502 -16.44 8.85 -6.76
CA GLY A 502 -15.94 9.41 -8.02
C GLY A 502 -14.48 9.91 -7.99
N PHE A 503 -13.96 10.18 -9.19
CA PHE A 503 -12.59 10.64 -9.46
C PHE A 503 -12.16 11.82 -8.56
N GLU A 504 -13.00 12.84 -8.42
CA GLU A 504 -12.68 14.03 -7.63
C GLU A 504 -12.57 13.75 -6.12
N ASP A 505 -13.31 12.76 -5.62
CA ASP A 505 -13.21 12.37 -4.21
C ASP A 505 -11.90 11.63 -3.96
N ALA A 506 -11.53 10.70 -4.86
CA ALA A 506 -10.24 10.01 -4.83
C ALA A 506 -9.07 11.01 -4.93
N ARG A 507 -9.16 12.00 -5.83
CA ARG A 507 -8.15 13.04 -6.01
C ARG A 507 -7.96 13.91 -4.77
N LYS A 508 -9.04 14.30 -4.08
CA LYS A 508 -8.95 15.12 -2.86
C LYS A 508 -8.30 14.37 -1.70
N VAL A 509 -8.66 13.09 -1.56
CA VAL A 509 -8.10 12.16 -0.59
C VAL A 509 -6.58 12.09 -0.83
N ASP A 510 -6.17 11.87 -2.08
CA ASP A 510 -4.79 11.64 -2.46
C ASP A 510 -3.89 12.88 -2.57
N LEU A 511 -4.46 14.09 -2.47
CA LEU A 511 -3.74 15.36 -2.68
C LEU A 511 -2.48 15.53 -1.82
N GLN A 512 -2.42 14.88 -0.65
CA GLN A 512 -1.24 14.91 0.22
C GLN A 512 -0.06 14.11 -0.38
N ASN A 513 -0.33 13.01 -1.08
CA ASN A 513 0.69 12.20 -1.72
C ASN A 513 1.19 12.81 -3.04
N GLU A 514 0.44 13.75 -3.59
CA GLU A 514 0.85 14.52 -4.78
C GLU A 514 1.88 15.62 -4.44
N ARG A 515 2.16 15.85 -3.15
CA ARG A 515 3.18 16.79 -2.66
C ARG A 515 4.56 16.19 -2.66
N LEU A 516 5.57 17.06 -2.77
CA LEU A 516 6.94 16.71 -2.40
C LEU A 516 6.94 16.25 -0.93
N PRO A 517 7.38 15.00 -0.65
CA PRO A 517 7.38 14.51 0.72
C PRO A 517 8.31 15.31 1.65
N PRO A 518 8.04 15.31 2.97
CA PRO A 518 9.02 15.78 3.94
C PRO A 518 10.30 14.93 3.90
N THR A 519 11.38 15.44 4.49
CA THR A 519 12.68 14.74 4.50
C THR A 519 12.61 13.44 5.31
N HIS A 520 13.47 12.47 4.99
CA HIS A 520 13.53 11.19 5.71
C HIS A 520 13.71 11.37 7.23
N GLU A 521 14.55 12.33 7.64
CA GLU A 521 14.78 12.64 9.06
C GLU A 521 13.51 13.12 9.77
N GLU A 522 12.71 13.96 9.11
CA GLU A 522 11.43 14.45 9.63
C GLU A 522 10.40 13.32 9.76
N VAL A 523 10.34 12.43 8.76
CA VAL A 523 9.44 11.26 8.78
C VAL A 523 9.79 10.31 9.91
N VAL A 524 11.07 9.92 10.03
CA VAL A 524 11.53 9.00 11.09
C VAL A 524 11.26 9.56 12.46
N LYS A 525 11.57 10.85 12.68
CA LYS A 525 11.31 11.52 13.95
C LYS A 525 9.82 11.51 14.31
N HIS A 526 8.94 11.84 13.36
CA HIS A 526 7.50 11.84 13.59
C HIS A 526 6.98 10.43 13.90
N GLN A 527 7.41 9.42 13.15
CA GLN A 527 7.00 8.02 13.37
C GLN A 527 7.48 7.48 14.73
N GLU A 528 8.70 7.81 15.15
CA GLU A 528 9.20 7.42 16.46
C GLU A 528 8.44 8.08 17.60
N GLU A 529 8.14 9.38 17.48
CA GLU A 529 7.34 10.14 18.44
C GLU A 529 5.91 9.56 18.56
N GLU A 530 5.25 9.27 17.45
CA GLU A 530 3.92 8.65 17.43
C GLU A 530 3.93 7.24 18.04
N ARG A 531 4.90 6.39 17.66
CA ARG A 531 5.03 5.02 18.18
C ARG A 531 5.27 5.02 19.69
N ASN A 532 6.17 5.88 20.17
CA ASN A 532 6.47 5.97 21.60
C ASN A 532 5.24 6.45 22.38
N THR A 533 4.52 7.44 21.85
CA THR A 533 3.28 7.95 22.44
C THR A 533 2.19 6.88 22.49
N ALA A 534 2.00 6.11 21.42
CA ALA A 534 1.01 5.03 21.35
C ALA A 534 1.32 3.90 22.35
N LEU A 535 2.59 3.47 22.44
CA LEU A 535 3.02 2.45 23.40
C LEU A 535 2.88 2.93 24.86
N GLN A 536 3.23 4.18 25.13
CA GLN A 536 3.08 4.75 26.47
C GLN A 536 1.60 4.82 26.86
N LYS A 537 0.73 5.31 25.97
CA LYS A 537 -0.72 5.34 26.19
C LYS A 537 -1.29 3.94 26.43
N ALA A 538 -0.87 2.95 25.65
CA ALA A 538 -1.28 1.56 25.84
C ALA A 538 -0.90 1.00 27.22
N ALA A 539 0.30 1.32 27.70
CA ALA A 539 0.77 0.91 29.02
C ALA A 539 -0.01 1.60 30.15
N GLU A 540 -0.34 2.89 30.00
CA GLU A 540 -1.16 3.65 30.93
C GLU A 540 -2.61 3.12 30.98
N ASP A 541 -3.21 2.88 29.81
CA ASP A 541 -4.57 2.33 29.69
C ASP A 541 -4.65 0.90 30.27
N ALA A 542 -3.64 0.06 30.04
CA ALA A 542 -3.54 -1.27 30.64
C ALA A 542 -3.44 -1.21 32.17
N ASN A 543 -2.71 -0.24 32.72
CA ASN A 543 -2.60 -0.05 34.16
C ASN A 543 -3.89 0.52 34.76
N ASN A 544 -4.68 1.28 34.00
CA ASN A 544 -5.91 1.95 34.48
C ASN A 544 -7.22 1.21 34.16
N ASP A 545 -7.16 0.03 33.52
CA ASP A 545 -8.33 -0.75 33.16
C ASP A 545 -9.08 -1.26 34.40
N LYS A 546 -10.19 -0.58 34.73
CA LYS A 546 -11.02 -0.90 35.90
C LYS A 546 -11.62 -2.30 35.83
N LYS A 547 -11.93 -2.85 34.65
CA LYS A 547 -12.51 -4.19 34.50
C LYS A 547 -11.47 -5.27 34.78
N LEU A 548 -10.27 -5.11 34.23
CA LEU A 548 -9.12 -5.98 34.49
C LEU A 548 -8.66 -5.90 35.95
N GLN A 549 -8.63 -4.70 36.54
CA GLN A 549 -8.36 -4.52 37.97
C GLN A 549 -9.45 -5.13 38.84
N GLN A 550 -10.74 -5.02 38.46
CA GLN A 550 -11.84 -5.64 39.18
C GLN A 550 -11.79 -7.17 39.10
N LEU A 551 -11.50 -7.74 37.93
CA LEU A 551 -11.29 -9.17 37.75
C LEU A 551 -10.08 -9.65 38.57
N SER A 552 -8.96 -8.95 38.49
CA SER A 552 -7.77 -9.21 39.32
C SER A 552 -8.06 -9.12 40.82
N ARG A 553 -8.91 -8.18 41.26
CA ARG A 553 -9.34 -8.04 42.66
C ARG A 553 -10.30 -9.15 43.09
N ARG A 554 -11.32 -9.48 42.31
CA ARG A 554 -12.26 -10.60 42.55
C ARG A 554 -11.51 -11.92 42.74
N LEU A 555 -10.45 -12.13 41.95
CA LEU A 555 -9.61 -13.33 42.03
C LEU A 555 -8.54 -13.26 43.13
N SER A 556 -8.32 -12.10 43.75
CA SER A 556 -7.21 -11.82 44.68
C SER A 556 -7.63 -11.53 46.12
N THR A 557 -8.90 -11.27 46.45
CA THR A 557 -9.28 -10.88 47.83
C THR A 557 -10.40 -11.72 48.43
N ASP A 558 -10.06 -12.44 49.51
CA ASP A 558 -10.89 -12.47 50.70
C ASP A 558 -10.21 -11.59 51.76
N ARG A 559 -10.68 -10.36 51.91
CA ARG A 559 -10.30 -9.50 53.04
C ARG A 559 -11.41 -8.49 53.31
N LYS A 560 -12.41 -8.90 54.09
CA LYS A 560 -13.05 -8.12 55.18
C LYS A 560 -14.28 -8.87 55.67
N ASN A 561 -14.16 -9.54 56.82
CA ASN A 561 -15.22 -9.65 57.81
C ASN A 561 -14.66 -10.22 59.13
N ARG A 562 -14.00 -9.36 59.91
CA ARG A 562 -13.89 -9.50 61.37
C ARG A 562 -13.81 -8.11 61.99
N ALA A 563 -14.97 -7.53 62.28
CA ALA A 563 -15.09 -6.61 63.40
C ALA A 563 -15.27 -7.47 64.66
N PRO A 564 -14.51 -7.28 65.75
CA PRO A 564 -14.78 -7.97 66.99
C PRO A 564 -15.87 -7.23 67.76
N THR A 565 -16.99 -7.90 67.97
CA THR A 565 -17.90 -7.60 69.09
C THR A 565 -17.27 -8.11 70.38
N SER A 566 -16.76 -7.19 71.20
CA SER A 566 -16.92 -7.10 72.67
C SER A 566 -15.90 -6.11 73.21
#